data_AF-A0A9P8XVX2-F1
#
_entry.id   AF-A0A9P8XVX2-F1
#
_cell.length_a   1.000
_cell.length_b   1.000
_cell.length_c   1.000
_cell.angle_alpha   90.00
_cell.angle_beta   90.00
_cell.angle_gamma   90.00
#
_symmetry.space_group_name_H-M   'P 1'
#
loop_
_entity.id
_entity.type
_entity.pdbx_description
1 polymer ?
#
loop_
_entity_poly.entity_id
_entity_poly.type
_entity_poly.pdbx_seq_one_letter_code
_entity_poly.pdbx_strand_id
1 'polypeptide(L)'
;DGQGEAADVVVQVANSDDEAMSLALLEGVAKHAGAAYVHVSGIATLIDQNFPLGQLDTRVYSDATQTAEILSLSHGHLHAAIEQKIVEQSEALQTKLAIVSLPVMYGEGRGRMTPQSKVFQPYVRAVLSHGKPFVVGDGQNIRSHAHVSDASSALLLMVDEALKGELSKGKWGRDGYYFVETGESSFMDDAKETAEVLQARGLVRSSEIDSLNKDTA
;
A
#
# COMPACT_ATOMS: atom_id res chain seq x y z
N ASP A 1 25.85 1.27 -10.83
CA ASP A 1 25.28 2.35 -9.99
C ASP A 1 25.39 1.96 -8.52
N GLY A 2 26.31 2.61 -7.79
CA GLY A 2 26.66 2.29 -6.39
C GLY A 2 25.98 3.20 -5.36
N GLN A 3 24.81 3.76 -5.67
CA GLN A 3 24.14 4.69 -4.75
C GLN A 3 23.67 4.01 -3.45
N GLY A 4 23.28 2.74 -3.50
CA GLY A 4 22.94 1.96 -2.30
C GLY A 4 24.14 1.68 -1.40
N GLU A 5 25.34 1.55 -1.97
CA GLU A 5 26.57 1.23 -1.23
C GLU A 5 27.06 2.39 -0.34
N ALA A 6 26.58 3.61 -0.58
CA ALA A 6 26.99 4.81 0.13
C ALA A 6 25.90 5.39 1.04
N ALA A 7 24.72 4.76 1.12
CA ALA A 7 23.56 5.29 1.81
C ALA A 7 23.26 4.51 3.10
N ASP A 8 23.13 5.20 4.23
CA ASP A 8 22.76 4.58 5.51
C ASP A 8 21.34 4.00 5.50
N VAL A 9 20.46 4.56 4.66
CA VAL A 9 19.09 4.08 4.44
C VAL A 9 18.72 4.24 2.97
N VAL A 10 18.18 3.18 2.37
CA VAL A 10 17.54 3.23 1.05
C VAL A 10 16.05 3.01 1.22
N VAL A 11 15.25 3.97 0.74
CA VAL A 11 13.79 3.86 0.70
C VAL A 11 13.36 3.63 -0.75
N GLN A 12 12.91 2.41 -1.04
CA GLN A 12 12.48 2.02 -2.38
C GLN A 12 11.00 2.33 -2.59
N VAL A 13 10.72 3.38 -3.37
CA VAL A 13 9.37 3.88 -3.70
C VAL A 13 9.03 3.79 -5.19
N ALA A 14 9.91 3.18 -6.02
CA ALA A 14 9.74 3.16 -7.47
C ALA A 14 8.63 2.20 -7.92
N ASN A 15 8.98 0.94 -8.18
CA ASN A 15 8.02 -0.12 -8.50
C ASN A 15 8.24 -1.26 -7.50
N SER A 16 7.25 -1.48 -6.63
CA SER A 16 7.27 -2.53 -5.62
C SER A 16 7.27 -3.93 -6.22
N ASP A 17 6.89 -4.09 -7.48
CA ASP A 17 6.81 -5.39 -8.17
C ASP A 17 7.99 -5.67 -9.11
N ASP A 18 8.95 -4.74 -9.22
CA ASP A 18 10.19 -4.99 -9.96
C ASP A 18 11.16 -5.78 -9.08
N GLU A 19 11.11 -7.10 -9.21
CA GLU A 19 11.94 -8.04 -8.46
C GLU A 19 13.43 -7.78 -8.71
N ALA A 20 13.86 -7.72 -9.97
CA ALA A 20 15.27 -7.57 -10.32
C ALA A 20 15.85 -6.28 -9.74
N MET A 21 15.13 -5.16 -9.84
CA MET A 21 15.54 -3.89 -9.23
C MET A 21 15.59 -3.99 -7.71
N SER A 22 14.55 -4.55 -7.08
CA SER A 22 14.44 -4.59 -5.61
C SER A 22 15.55 -5.43 -4.98
N LEU A 23 15.85 -6.60 -5.55
CA LEU A 23 16.92 -7.47 -5.08
C LEU A 23 18.30 -6.83 -5.33
N ALA A 24 18.52 -6.19 -6.48
CA ALA A 24 19.78 -5.49 -6.77
C ALA A 24 20.03 -4.29 -5.84
N LEU A 25 18.98 -3.54 -5.49
CA LEU A 25 19.10 -2.45 -4.50
C LEU A 25 19.44 -3.00 -3.13
N LEU A 26 18.77 -4.07 -2.69
CA LEU A 26 19.06 -4.73 -1.42
C LEU A 26 20.51 -5.24 -1.35
N GLU A 27 21.02 -5.85 -2.42
CA GLU A 27 22.44 -6.25 -2.53
C GLU A 27 23.40 -5.06 -2.44
N GLY A 28 23.03 -3.91 -3.02
CA GLY A 28 23.78 -2.67 -2.89
C GLY A 28 23.83 -2.18 -1.45
N VAL A 29 22.69 -2.15 -0.76
CA VAL A 29 22.59 -1.74 0.66
C VAL A 29 23.41 -2.66 1.56
N ALA A 30 23.39 -3.97 1.31
CA ALA A 30 24.11 -4.97 2.11
C ALA A 30 25.64 -4.75 2.15
N LYS A 31 26.20 -4.00 1.20
CA LYS A 31 27.63 -3.64 1.18
C LYS A 31 27.99 -2.54 2.17
N HIS A 32 27.00 -1.80 2.68
CA HIS A 32 27.20 -0.79 3.73
C HIS A 32 26.74 -1.34 5.08
N ALA A 33 27.70 -1.63 5.95
CA ALA A 33 27.44 -2.28 7.22
C ALA A 33 26.52 -1.44 8.12
N GLY A 34 25.40 -2.04 8.54
CA GLY A 34 24.42 -1.39 9.40
C GLY A 34 23.37 -0.56 8.67
N ALA A 35 23.47 -0.42 7.34
CA ALA A 35 22.48 0.25 6.53
C ALA A 35 21.13 -0.50 6.52
N ALA A 36 20.06 0.25 6.23
CA ALA A 36 18.71 -0.28 6.18
C ALA A 36 18.08 -0.13 4.80
N TYR A 37 17.29 -1.13 4.42
CA TYR A 37 16.46 -1.13 3.22
C TYR A 37 14.98 -1.07 3.63
N VAL A 38 14.30 -0.01 3.22
CA VAL A 38 12.86 0.16 3.42
C VAL A 38 12.18 -0.10 2.08
N HIS A 39 11.53 -1.26 1.96
CA HIS A 39 10.73 -1.62 0.80
C HIS A 39 9.30 -1.14 0.97
N VAL A 40 8.83 -0.29 0.06
CA VAL A 40 7.42 0.15 0.06
C VAL A 40 6.59 -0.83 -0.75
N SER A 41 5.70 -1.54 -0.07
CA SER A 41 4.73 -2.47 -0.66
C SER A 41 3.31 -1.87 -0.61
N GLY A 42 2.28 -2.69 -0.85
CA GLY A 42 0.88 -2.26 -0.85
C GLY A 42 -0.06 -3.27 -0.21
N ILE A 43 -1.18 -2.76 0.31
CA ILE A 43 -2.23 -3.55 0.97
C ILE A 43 -2.87 -4.62 0.07
N ALA A 44 -2.61 -4.56 -1.24
CA ALA A 44 -3.06 -5.56 -2.21
C ALA A 44 -2.49 -6.96 -1.95
N THR A 45 -1.43 -7.09 -1.14
CA THR A 45 -0.98 -8.37 -0.55
C THR A 45 -2.09 -9.10 0.18
N LEU A 46 -3.04 -8.39 0.79
CA LEU A 46 -4.11 -9.02 1.56
C LEU A 46 -5.32 -9.42 0.71
N ILE A 47 -5.34 -9.07 -0.59
CA ILE A 47 -6.51 -9.32 -1.45
C ILE A 47 -6.48 -10.76 -1.97
N ASP A 48 -7.41 -11.60 -1.49
CA ASP A 48 -7.73 -12.87 -2.15
C ASP A 48 -8.55 -12.60 -3.43
N GLN A 49 -7.93 -12.85 -4.58
CA GLN A 49 -8.54 -12.66 -5.91
C GLN A 49 -9.75 -13.58 -6.16
N ASN A 50 -9.93 -14.63 -5.35
CA ASN A 50 -11.08 -15.54 -5.45
C ASN A 50 -12.24 -15.11 -4.55
N PHE A 51 -12.04 -14.13 -3.67
CA PHE A 51 -13.09 -13.63 -2.81
C PHE A 51 -14.13 -12.84 -3.62
N PRO A 52 -15.45 -12.99 -3.35
CA PRO A 52 -16.48 -12.26 -4.07
C PRO A 52 -16.31 -10.74 -4.01
N LEU A 53 -16.33 -10.08 -5.17
CA LEU A 53 -16.21 -8.63 -5.26
C LEU A 53 -17.33 -7.91 -4.50
N GLY A 54 -16.96 -6.86 -3.77
CA GLY A 54 -17.92 -6.03 -3.05
C GLY A 54 -18.46 -6.64 -1.77
N GLN A 55 -18.11 -7.87 -1.41
CA GLN A 55 -18.49 -8.47 -0.14
C GLN A 55 -17.46 -8.16 0.95
N LEU A 56 -17.91 -8.16 2.20
CA LEU A 56 -17.03 -8.02 3.35
C LEU A 56 -16.27 -9.33 3.59
N ASP A 57 -14.95 -9.29 3.42
CA ASP A 57 -14.08 -10.28 4.04
C ASP A 57 -13.91 -9.91 5.53
N THR A 58 -14.29 -10.82 6.43
CA THR A 58 -14.20 -10.60 7.88
C THR A 58 -12.80 -10.89 8.43
N ARG A 59 -11.87 -11.33 7.58
CA ARG A 59 -10.48 -11.56 7.95
C ARG A 59 -9.76 -10.23 8.17
N VAL A 60 -9.26 -10.04 9.39
CA VAL A 60 -8.39 -8.90 9.77
C VAL A 60 -6.97 -9.42 9.99
N TYR A 61 -5.99 -8.70 9.44
CA TYR A 61 -4.57 -8.99 9.60
C TYR A 61 -3.90 -7.96 10.52
N SER A 62 -2.98 -8.42 11.37
CA SER A 62 -2.17 -7.58 12.25
C SER A 62 -0.69 -7.82 12.00
N ASP A 63 0.01 -6.77 11.59
CA ASP A 63 1.46 -6.72 11.50
C ASP A 63 2.18 -6.78 12.87
N ALA A 64 1.45 -6.54 13.96
CA ALA A 64 2.02 -6.66 15.31
C ALA A 64 2.22 -8.12 15.74
N THR A 65 1.37 -9.05 15.28
CA THR A 65 1.31 -10.44 15.76
C THR A 65 1.26 -11.51 14.68
N GLN A 66 1.02 -11.14 13.41
CA GLN A 66 0.75 -12.09 12.32
C GLN A 66 1.65 -11.90 11.10
N THR A 67 2.83 -11.27 11.25
CA THR A 67 3.81 -11.10 10.17
C THR A 67 4.17 -12.42 9.47
N ALA A 68 4.32 -13.50 10.24
CA ALA A 68 4.61 -14.82 9.70
C ALA A 68 3.49 -15.35 8.79
N GLU A 69 2.22 -15.08 9.13
CA GLU A 69 1.07 -15.46 8.32
C GLU A 69 1.03 -14.63 7.02
N ILE A 70 1.20 -13.32 7.13
CA ILE A 70 1.25 -12.38 6.00
C ILE A 70 2.36 -12.80 5.01
N LEU A 71 3.55 -13.09 5.52
CA LEU A 71 4.71 -13.56 4.74
C LEU A 71 4.62 -15.04 4.33
N SER A 72 3.47 -15.68 4.51
CA SER A 72 3.19 -17.04 4.02
C SER A 72 2.00 -17.10 3.06
N LEU A 73 1.38 -15.95 2.75
CA LEU A 73 0.30 -15.85 1.79
C LEU A 73 0.73 -16.40 0.43
N SER A 74 -0.21 -17.02 -0.28
CA SER A 74 0.09 -17.65 -1.57
C SER A 74 0.54 -16.62 -2.59
N HIS A 75 1.36 -17.04 -3.56
CA HIS A 75 1.85 -16.15 -4.63
C HIS A 75 0.75 -15.65 -5.59
N GLY A 76 -0.51 -16.07 -5.40
CA GLY A 76 -1.66 -15.47 -6.07
C GLY A 76 -2.07 -14.11 -5.50
N HIS A 77 -1.61 -13.77 -4.29
CA HIS A 77 -1.75 -12.44 -3.71
C HIS A 77 -0.75 -11.48 -4.35
N LEU A 78 -1.18 -10.23 -4.60
CA LEU A 78 -0.31 -9.23 -5.20
C LEU A 78 0.87 -8.91 -4.26
N HIS A 79 2.07 -8.67 -4.77
CA HIS A 79 3.29 -8.43 -3.98
C HIS A 79 3.81 -9.59 -3.09
N ALA A 80 2.98 -10.55 -2.66
CA ALA A 80 3.39 -11.58 -1.69
C ALA A 80 4.67 -12.34 -2.08
N ALA A 81 4.82 -12.68 -3.36
CA ALA A 81 5.99 -13.40 -3.86
C ALA A 81 7.29 -12.58 -3.76
N ILE A 82 7.24 -11.28 -4.09
CA ILE A 82 8.42 -10.42 -4.02
C ILE A 82 8.75 -10.06 -2.57
N GLU A 83 7.75 -9.78 -1.73
CA GLU A 83 7.94 -9.53 -0.30
C GLU A 83 8.68 -10.69 0.38
N GLN A 84 8.25 -11.93 0.10
CA GLN A 84 8.89 -13.15 0.62
C GLN A 84 10.35 -13.26 0.17
N LYS A 85 10.64 -13.03 -1.12
CA LYS A 85 12.01 -13.06 -1.65
C LYS A 85 12.92 -11.99 -1.05
N ILE A 86 12.40 -10.77 -0.88
CA ILE A 86 13.14 -9.67 -0.27
C ILE A 86 13.47 -10.00 1.20
N VAL A 87 12.52 -10.59 1.95
CA VAL A 87 12.76 -11.07 3.31
C VAL A 87 13.86 -12.11 3.33
N GLU A 88 13.74 -13.18 2.54
CA GLU A 88 14.73 -14.27 2.47
C GLU A 88 16.13 -13.74 2.11
N GLN A 89 16.22 -12.87 1.10
CA GLN A 89 17.50 -12.29 0.70
C GLN A 89 18.08 -11.36 1.77
N SER A 90 17.24 -10.57 2.46
CA SER A 90 17.71 -9.69 3.52
C SER A 90 18.31 -10.47 4.70
N GLU A 91 17.75 -11.63 5.03
CA GLU A 91 18.28 -12.53 6.06
C GLU A 91 19.62 -13.13 5.63
N ALA A 92 19.71 -13.60 4.39
CA ALA A 92 20.96 -14.14 3.83
C ALA A 92 22.09 -13.09 3.80
N LEU A 93 21.74 -11.83 3.53
CA LEU A 93 22.67 -10.70 3.48
C LEU A 93 22.86 -10.02 4.85
N GLN A 94 22.17 -10.47 5.90
CA GLN A 94 22.17 -9.86 7.23
C GLN A 94 21.88 -8.34 7.21
N THR A 95 20.99 -7.91 6.31
CA THR A 95 20.66 -6.50 6.09
C THR A 95 19.37 -6.13 6.82
N LYS A 96 19.33 -4.95 7.44
CA LYS A 96 18.10 -4.45 8.07
C LYS A 96 17.05 -4.18 7.00
N LEU A 97 15.96 -4.94 7.03
CA LEU A 97 14.82 -4.76 6.13
C LEU A 97 13.60 -4.27 6.91
N ALA A 98 12.88 -3.30 6.35
CA ALA A 98 11.49 -3.04 6.71
C ALA A 98 10.62 -3.08 5.46
N ILE A 99 9.49 -3.76 5.53
CA ILE A 99 8.43 -3.71 4.52
C ILE A 99 7.34 -2.79 5.06
N VAL A 100 7.08 -1.68 4.36
CA VAL A 100 6.00 -0.75 4.69
C VAL A 100 4.89 -0.93 3.66
N SER A 101 3.81 -1.58 4.06
CA SER A 101 2.66 -1.85 3.21
C SER A 101 1.66 -0.69 3.29
N LEU A 102 1.60 0.08 2.20
CA LEU A 102 0.76 1.28 2.14
C LEU A 102 -0.71 0.92 1.84
N PRO A 103 -1.68 1.63 2.43
CA PRO A 103 -3.10 1.40 2.23
C PRO A 103 -3.57 2.11 0.95
N VAL A 104 -4.89 2.19 0.75
CA VAL A 104 -5.44 3.10 -0.26
C VAL A 104 -5.08 4.54 0.10
N MET A 105 -4.28 5.19 -0.75
CA MET A 105 -3.82 6.56 -0.51
C MET A 105 -4.69 7.62 -1.20
N TYR A 106 -4.97 8.69 -0.47
CA TYR A 106 -5.65 9.89 -0.96
C TYR A 106 -4.90 11.17 -0.60
N GLY A 107 -5.36 12.30 -1.15
CA GLY A 107 -4.75 13.61 -0.92
C GLY A 107 -3.83 14.07 -2.04
N GLU A 108 -3.48 15.35 -2.00
CA GLU A 108 -2.60 15.98 -2.99
C GLU A 108 -1.13 15.76 -2.63
N GLY A 109 -0.38 15.20 -3.58
CA GLY A 109 1.07 15.05 -3.44
C GLY A 109 1.79 16.39 -3.37
N ARG A 110 2.79 16.50 -2.49
CA ARG A 110 3.67 17.68 -2.36
C ARG A 110 4.87 17.66 -3.33
N GLY A 111 5.02 16.58 -4.11
CA GLY A 111 6.15 16.38 -5.02
C GLY A 111 5.97 17.03 -6.39
N ARG A 112 7.02 16.95 -7.22
CA ARG A 112 7.00 17.45 -8.61
C ARG A 112 6.22 16.57 -9.59
N MET A 113 5.93 15.33 -9.19
CA MET A 113 5.16 14.36 -9.96
C MET A 113 3.66 14.58 -9.80
N THR A 114 2.86 13.93 -10.63
CA THR A 114 1.40 14.09 -10.67
C THR A 114 0.79 14.02 -9.27
N PRO A 115 0.14 15.08 -8.76
CA PRO A 115 -0.35 15.14 -7.38
C PRO A 115 -1.64 14.31 -7.16
N GLN A 116 -1.95 13.40 -8.07
CA GLN A 116 -3.28 12.84 -8.28
C GLN A 116 -3.33 11.39 -7.78
N SER A 117 -4.33 11.06 -6.97
CA SER A 117 -4.54 9.68 -6.52
C SER A 117 -4.76 8.74 -7.71
N LYS A 118 -4.06 7.60 -7.72
CA LYS A 118 -4.23 6.53 -8.71
C LYS A 118 -5.49 5.69 -8.50
N VAL A 119 -6.23 5.90 -7.40
CA VAL A 119 -7.46 5.15 -7.08
C VAL A 119 -8.68 6.06 -7.23
N PHE A 120 -8.72 7.17 -6.49
CA PHE A 120 -9.89 8.04 -6.47
C PHE A 120 -10.10 8.81 -7.78
N GLN A 121 -9.04 9.25 -8.48
CA GLN A 121 -9.25 9.95 -9.76
C GLN A 121 -9.84 9.06 -10.85
N PRO A 122 -9.33 7.84 -11.10
CA PRO A 122 -9.99 6.92 -12.03
C PRO A 122 -11.45 6.65 -11.66
N TYR A 123 -11.76 6.45 -10.38
CA TYR A 123 -13.13 6.25 -9.94
C TYR A 123 -14.03 7.45 -10.25
N VAL A 124 -13.61 8.68 -9.91
CA VAL A 124 -14.39 9.89 -10.23
C VAL A 124 -14.59 10.03 -11.75
N ARG A 125 -13.58 9.73 -12.58
CA ARG A 125 -13.73 9.77 -14.04
C ARG A 125 -14.72 8.72 -14.54
N ALA A 126 -14.70 7.52 -13.98
CA ALA A 126 -15.66 6.47 -14.29
C ALA A 126 -17.08 6.89 -13.91
N VAL A 127 -17.27 7.45 -12.70
CA VAL A 127 -18.56 8.00 -12.24
C VAL A 127 -19.09 9.09 -13.17
N LEU A 128 -18.24 10.04 -13.58
CA LEU A 128 -18.63 11.09 -14.51
C LEU A 128 -19.00 10.55 -15.89
N SER A 129 -18.35 9.48 -16.34
CA SER A 129 -18.64 8.82 -17.62
C SER A 129 -19.93 7.99 -17.56
N HIS A 130 -20.15 7.29 -16.45
CA HIS A 130 -21.37 6.52 -16.17
C HIS A 130 -22.59 7.43 -15.91
N GLY A 131 -22.35 8.63 -15.36
CA GLY A 131 -23.36 9.63 -15.04
C GLY A 131 -23.93 9.52 -13.63
N LYS A 132 -23.60 8.43 -12.90
CA LYS A 132 -23.94 8.22 -11.49
C LYS A 132 -22.77 7.56 -10.74
N PRO A 133 -22.66 7.78 -9.42
CA PRO A 133 -21.80 6.98 -8.56
C PRO A 133 -22.21 5.51 -8.59
N PHE A 134 -21.25 4.61 -8.41
CA PHE A 134 -21.53 3.17 -8.41
C PHE A 134 -20.58 2.39 -7.52
N VAL A 135 -21.00 1.19 -7.12
CA VAL A 135 -20.16 0.16 -6.49
C VAL A 135 -20.14 -1.10 -7.35
N VAL A 136 -19.20 -1.99 -7.08
CA VAL A 136 -19.19 -3.35 -7.66
C VAL A 136 -19.69 -4.32 -6.60
N GLY A 137 -20.64 -5.18 -6.97
CA GLY A 137 -21.33 -6.06 -6.03
C GLY A 137 -22.07 -5.25 -4.96
N ASP A 138 -21.97 -5.68 -3.70
CA ASP A 138 -22.70 -5.03 -2.60
C ASP A 138 -21.98 -3.78 -2.05
N GLY A 139 -20.72 -3.55 -2.44
CA GLY A 139 -19.90 -2.44 -1.95
C GLY A 139 -19.57 -2.49 -0.45
N GLN A 140 -19.82 -3.61 0.23
CA GLN A 140 -19.59 -3.85 1.65
C GLN A 140 -18.14 -4.21 2.00
N ASN A 141 -17.28 -4.42 0.99
CA ASN A 141 -15.86 -4.66 1.22
C ASN A 141 -15.24 -3.45 1.94
N ILE A 142 -14.38 -3.69 2.93
CA ILE A 142 -13.70 -2.66 3.72
C ILE A 142 -12.22 -2.64 3.38
N ARG A 143 -11.62 -1.44 3.33
CA ARG A 143 -10.19 -1.25 3.11
C ARG A 143 -9.67 -0.14 4.02
N SER A 144 -8.47 -0.32 4.54
CA SER A 144 -7.70 0.75 5.17
C SER A 144 -7.36 1.83 4.15
N HIS A 145 -7.32 3.08 4.61
CA HIS A 145 -6.88 4.24 3.85
C HIS A 145 -5.96 5.15 4.68
N ALA A 146 -5.16 5.96 4.00
CA ALA A 146 -4.37 7.02 4.62
C ALA A 146 -4.19 8.22 3.70
N HIS A 147 -4.09 9.41 4.28
CA HIS A 147 -3.67 10.59 3.52
C HIS A 147 -2.18 10.44 3.15
N VAL A 148 -1.79 10.93 1.96
CA VAL A 148 -0.41 10.84 1.45
C VAL A 148 0.62 11.48 2.40
N SER A 149 0.20 12.45 3.23
CA SER A 149 1.07 12.99 4.28
C SER A 149 1.41 11.96 5.35
N ASP A 150 0.45 11.15 5.76
CA ASP A 150 0.62 10.22 6.86
C ASP A 150 1.44 9.01 6.39
N ALA A 151 1.21 8.57 5.16
CA ALA A 151 2.09 7.61 4.48
C ALA A 151 3.55 8.11 4.42
N SER A 152 3.76 9.38 4.03
CA SER A 152 5.12 9.95 4.01
C SER A 152 5.75 10.07 5.41
N SER A 153 4.94 10.35 6.43
CA SER A 153 5.39 10.42 7.83
C SER A 153 5.78 9.04 8.37
N ALA A 154 5.05 7.98 7.99
CA ALA A 154 5.41 6.61 8.36
C ALA A 154 6.76 6.19 7.74
N LEU A 155 7.01 6.53 6.47
CA LEU A 155 8.31 6.29 5.83
C LEU A 155 9.43 7.07 6.52
N LEU A 156 9.20 8.33 6.87
CA LEU A 156 10.17 9.13 7.61
C LEU A 156 10.47 8.52 8.99
N LEU A 157 9.45 8.03 9.71
CA LEU A 157 9.64 7.35 10.98
C LEU A 157 10.54 6.11 10.82
N MET A 158 10.36 5.32 9.76
CA MET A 158 11.21 4.17 9.51
C MET A 158 12.66 4.56 9.20
N VAL A 159 12.87 5.67 8.46
CA VAL A 159 14.22 6.23 8.25
C VAL A 159 14.84 6.66 9.57
N ASP A 160 14.10 7.40 10.42
CA ASP A 160 14.58 7.84 11.72
C ASP A 160 14.92 6.64 12.63
N GLU A 161 14.10 5.59 12.63
CA GLU A 161 14.36 4.36 13.39
C GLU A 161 15.58 3.60 12.85
N ALA A 162 15.82 3.58 11.54
CA ALA A 162 17.00 2.96 10.96
C ALA A 162 18.30 3.67 11.42
N LEU A 163 18.27 5.00 11.46
CA LEU A 163 19.43 5.84 11.83
C LEU A 163 19.76 5.81 13.33
N LYS A 164 18.85 5.35 14.18
CA LYS A 164 19.06 5.23 15.64
C LYS A 164 19.98 4.07 16.04
N GLY A 165 20.33 3.16 15.12
CA GLY A 165 21.19 2.02 15.43
C GLY A 165 20.59 1.15 16.55
N GLU A 166 21.37 0.85 17.59
CA GLU A 166 20.95 0.05 18.75
C GLU A 166 19.87 0.70 19.61
N LEU A 167 19.63 2.01 19.46
CA LEU A 167 18.55 2.73 20.16
C LEU A 167 17.22 2.65 19.41
N SER A 168 17.19 2.01 18.24
CA SER A 168 15.99 1.81 17.44
C SER A 168 14.96 0.99 18.21
N LYS A 169 13.70 1.38 18.08
CA LYS A 169 12.53 0.59 18.51
C LYS A 169 11.87 -0.13 17.34
N GLY A 170 12.35 0.11 16.12
CA GLY A 170 11.92 -0.59 14.92
C GLY A 170 12.32 -2.07 14.97
N LYS A 171 11.39 -2.93 14.55
CA LYS A 171 11.65 -4.31 14.16
C LYS A 171 12.14 -4.37 12.71
N TRP A 172 12.95 -5.37 12.39
CA TRP A 172 13.59 -5.54 11.08
C TRP A 172 13.50 -6.99 10.61
N GLY A 173 13.72 -7.24 9.31
CA GLY A 173 13.63 -8.57 8.72
C GLY A 173 12.19 -9.08 8.75
N ARG A 174 12.00 -10.34 9.15
CA ARG A 174 10.68 -10.99 9.25
C ARG A 174 9.68 -10.28 10.16
N ASP A 175 10.17 -9.60 11.18
CA ASP A 175 9.34 -8.89 12.14
C ASP A 175 9.14 -7.41 11.75
N GLY A 176 9.82 -6.94 10.70
CA GLY A 176 9.79 -5.58 10.19
C GLY A 176 8.74 -5.35 9.11
N TYR A 177 7.55 -5.95 9.25
CA TYR A 177 6.42 -5.65 8.36
C TYR A 177 5.52 -4.62 9.05
N TYR A 178 5.11 -3.58 8.33
CA TYR A 178 4.34 -2.47 8.89
C TYR A 178 3.19 -2.10 7.96
N PHE A 179 1.95 -2.16 8.46
CA PHE A 179 0.81 -1.52 7.82
C PHE A 179 0.77 -0.05 8.18
N VAL A 180 0.42 0.79 7.21
CA VAL A 180 0.09 2.19 7.46
C VAL A 180 -1.42 2.35 7.37
N GLU A 181 -2.02 2.96 8.38
CA GLU A 181 -3.47 3.18 8.43
C GLU A 181 -3.81 4.43 9.23
N THR A 182 -4.81 5.18 8.78
CA THR A 182 -5.44 6.25 9.57
C THR A 182 -6.96 6.07 9.70
N GLY A 183 -7.53 5.06 9.04
CA GLY A 183 -8.95 4.76 9.04
C GLY A 183 -9.31 3.72 7.98
N GLU A 184 -10.58 3.34 7.97
CA GLU A 184 -11.14 2.36 7.04
C GLU A 184 -12.40 2.94 6.39
N SER A 185 -12.66 2.53 5.15
CA SER A 185 -13.92 2.82 4.47
C SER A 185 -14.37 1.65 3.62
N SER A 186 -15.69 1.48 3.49
CA SER A 186 -16.24 0.57 2.48
C SER A 186 -16.28 1.24 1.11
N PHE A 187 -16.36 0.44 0.04
CA PHE A 187 -16.57 1.02 -1.29
C PHE A 187 -17.90 1.79 -1.36
N MET A 188 -18.92 1.33 -0.65
CA MET A 188 -20.19 2.05 -0.51
C MET A 188 -20.02 3.41 0.18
N ASP A 189 -19.18 3.52 1.21
CA ASP A 189 -18.91 4.80 1.87
C ASP A 189 -18.17 5.76 0.93
N ASP A 190 -17.14 5.27 0.24
CA ASP A 190 -16.40 6.05 -0.77
C ASP A 190 -17.33 6.55 -1.89
N ALA A 191 -18.28 5.71 -2.33
CA ALA A 191 -19.26 6.05 -3.36
C ALA A 191 -20.26 7.11 -2.89
N LYS A 192 -20.74 7.03 -1.63
CA LYS A 192 -21.62 8.03 -1.02
C LYS A 192 -20.94 9.39 -0.91
N GLU A 193 -19.73 9.44 -0.38
CA GLU A 193 -18.96 10.68 -0.26
C GLU A 193 -18.72 11.31 -1.65
N THR A 194 -18.37 10.47 -2.63
CA THR A 194 -18.22 10.92 -4.02
C THR A 194 -19.54 11.48 -4.57
N ALA A 195 -20.67 10.82 -4.30
CA ALA A 195 -22.00 11.27 -4.71
C ALA A 195 -22.33 12.67 -4.18
N GLU A 196 -22.12 12.88 -2.89
CA GLU A 196 -22.39 14.16 -2.21
C GLU A 196 -21.54 15.29 -2.81
N VAL A 197 -20.23 15.06 -2.97
CA VAL A 197 -19.32 16.06 -3.54
C VAL A 197 -19.66 16.39 -4.99
N LEU A 198 -19.95 15.38 -5.83
CA LEU A 198 -20.27 15.61 -7.23
C LEU A 198 -21.63 16.28 -7.42
N GLN A 199 -22.62 15.94 -6.59
CA GLN A 199 -23.94 16.58 -6.62
C GLN A 199 -23.85 18.04 -6.17
N ALA A 200 -23.13 18.33 -5.09
CA ALA A 200 -22.91 19.70 -4.60
C ALA A 200 -22.22 20.59 -5.66
N ARG A 201 -21.41 19.97 -6.54
CA ARG A 201 -20.75 20.64 -7.67
C ARG A 201 -21.59 20.67 -8.96
N GLY A 202 -22.79 20.08 -8.96
CA GLY A 202 -23.66 20.00 -10.15
C GLY A 202 -23.11 19.10 -11.27
N LEU A 203 -22.18 18.19 -10.96
CA LEU A 203 -21.54 17.31 -11.94
C LEU A 203 -22.33 16.01 -12.17
N VAL A 204 -23.18 15.62 -11.22
CA VAL A 204 -24.14 14.53 -11.36
C VAL A 204 -25.52 14.99 -10.93
N ARG A 205 -26.56 14.37 -11.50
CA ARG A 205 -27.97 14.73 -11.23
C ARG A 205 -28.60 13.92 -10.09
N SER A 206 -28.00 12.79 -9.73
CA SER A 206 -28.51 11.87 -8.70
C SER A 206 -27.39 11.51 -7.73
N SER A 207 -27.74 11.34 -6.46
CA SER A 207 -26.89 10.77 -5.41
C SER A 207 -27.17 9.27 -5.21
N GLU A 208 -28.05 8.68 -6.02
CA GLU A 208 -28.28 7.24 -6.06
C GLU A 208 -27.02 6.52 -6.54
N ILE A 209 -26.69 5.41 -5.87
CA ILE A 209 -25.51 4.60 -6.15
C ILE A 209 -25.96 3.34 -6.86
N ASP A 210 -25.48 3.13 -8.07
CA ASP A 210 -25.74 1.89 -8.81
C ASP A 210 -24.87 0.75 -8.25
N SER A 211 -25.39 -0.47 -8.27
CA SER A 211 -24.60 -1.68 -8.06
C SER A 211 -24.34 -2.35 -9.40
N LEU A 212 -23.07 -2.43 -9.78
CA LEU A 212 -22.61 -3.01 -11.03
C LEU A 212 -22.00 -4.39 -10.78
N ASN A 213 -22.07 -5.27 -11.78
CA ASN A 213 -21.27 -6.49 -11.79
C ASN A 213 -19.89 -6.21 -12.41
N LYS A 214 -18.98 -7.18 -12.33
CA LYS A 214 -17.60 -7.07 -12.82
C LYS A 214 -17.51 -6.68 -14.30
N ASP A 215 -18.45 -7.15 -15.13
CA ASP A 215 -18.41 -6.95 -16.59
C ASP A 215 -19.00 -5.60 -17.01
N THR A 216 -19.73 -4.94 -16.11
CA THR A 216 -20.41 -3.66 -16.36
C THR A 216 -19.77 -2.48 -15.63
N ALA A 217 -18.74 -2.74 -14.82
CA ALA A 217 -18.07 -1.75 -13.97
C ALA A 217 -16.90 -1.04 -14.64
#